data_AF-A0A3N0ZD45-F1
#
_entry.id   AF-A0A3N0ZD45-F1
#
_cell.length_a   1.000
_cell.length_b   1.000
_cell.length_c   1.000
_cell.angle_alpha   90.00
_cell.angle_beta   90.00
_cell.angle_gamma   90.00
#
_symmetry.space_group_name_H-M   'P 1'
#
loop_
_entity.id
_entity.type
_entity.pdbx_description
1 polymer ?
#
loop_
_entity_poly.entity_id
_entity_poly.type
_entity_poly.pdbx_seq_one_letter_code
_entity_poly.pdbx_strand_id
1 'polypeptide(L)'
;MQKRILFVLAFFAIAVIGCTSFEEQVEREMKSWIGHHTSELIRAYGLPTEVIDKQDVGKIIIYVYEGEYTTPGYATSTTETSGFVKNPTRTTSTYYVPPRTYHYQLIKVFFTNKDGIITNYYWEGP
;
A
#
# COMPACT_ATOMS: atom_id res chain seq x y z
N MET A 1 -30.71 32.46 -6.60
CA MET A 1 -30.58 31.04 -6.18
C MET A 1 -29.78 30.19 -7.19
N GLN A 2 -30.02 30.32 -8.50
CA GLN A 2 -29.34 29.55 -9.56
C GLN A 2 -27.80 29.61 -9.55
N LYS A 3 -27.19 30.77 -9.25
CA LYS A 3 -25.72 30.91 -9.14
C LYS A 3 -25.10 30.18 -7.95
N ARG A 4 -25.87 29.96 -6.87
CA ARG A 4 -25.40 29.20 -5.68
C ARG A 4 -25.48 27.69 -5.92
N ILE A 5 -26.50 27.23 -6.65
CA ILE A 5 -26.63 25.82 -7.06
C ILE A 5 -25.51 25.42 -8.02
N LEU A 6 -25.16 26.29 -8.99
CA LEU A 6 -24.01 26.09 -9.88
C LEU A 6 -22.68 26.02 -9.14
N PHE A 7 -22.47 26.86 -8.11
CA PHE A 7 -21.26 26.84 -7.29
C PHE A 7 -21.15 25.56 -6.43
N VAL A 8 -22.27 25.09 -5.87
CA VAL A 8 -22.31 23.85 -5.07
C VAL A 8 -22.10 22.62 -5.96
N LEU A 9 -22.67 22.59 -7.17
CA LEU A 9 -22.41 21.52 -8.15
C LEU A 9 -20.97 21.51 -8.64
N ALA A 10 -20.36 22.68 -8.88
CA ALA A 10 -18.95 22.78 -9.24
C ALA A 10 -18.02 22.30 -8.10
N PHE A 11 -18.36 22.63 -6.85
CA PHE A 11 -17.58 22.20 -5.68
C PHE A 11 -17.70 20.69 -5.42
N PHE A 12 -18.89 20.12 -5.63
CA PHE A 12 -19.10 18.68 -5.52
C PHE A 12 -18.38 17.91 -6.63
N ALA A 13 -18.33 18.43 -7.86
CA ALA A 13 -17.60 17.82 -8.97
C ALA A 13 -16.07 17.79 -8.74
N ILE A 14 -15.51 18.78 -8.06
CA ILE A 14 -14.07 18.82 -7.72
C ILE A 14 -13.74 17.84 -6.59
N ALA A 15 -14.66 17.60 -5.65
CA ALA A 15 -14.45 16.70 -4.52
C ALA A 15 -14.37 15.21 -4.93
N VAL A 16 -14.95 14.81 -6.08
CA VAL A 16 -14.91 13.43 -6.57
C VAL A 16 -13.59 13.09 -7.29
N ILE A 17 -12.82 14.09 -7.73
CA ILE A 17 -11.59 13.89 -8.54
C ILE A 17 -10.36 13.58 -7.65
N GLY A 18 -10.46 13.76 -6.34
CA GLY A 18 -9.31 13.80 -5.42
C GLY A 18 -8.85 12.47 -4.81
N CYS A 19 -9.48 11.33 -5.11
CA CYS A 19 -9.13 10.05 -4.48
C CYS A 19 -8.70 9.04 -5.54
N THR A 20 -7.49 9.18 -6.09
CA THR A 20 -6.92 8.08 -6.89
C THR A 20 -6.53 6.98 -5.92
N SER A 21 -7.24 5.85 -5.97
CA SER A 21 -6.91 4.69 -5.13
C SER A 21 -5.46 4.26 -5.38
N PHE A 22 -4.85 3.58 -4.41
CA PHE A 22 -3.52 2.97 -4.60
C PHE A 22 -3.48 2.13 -5.88
N GLU A 23 -4.54 1.36 -6.13
CA GLU A 23 -4.69 0.51 -7.31
C GLU A 23 -4.62 1.30 -8.63
N GLU A 24 -5.33 2.44 -8.73
CA GLU A 24 -5.28 3.28 -9.94
C GLU A 24 -3.90 3.86 -10.21
N GLN A 25 -3.14 4.16 -9.15
CA GLN A 25 -1.78 4.69 -9.28
C GLN A 25 -0.83 3.61 -9.79
N VAL A 26 -0.90 2.41 -9.21
CA VAL A 26 -0.09 1.27 -9.67
C VAL A 26 -0.48 0.89 -11.09
N GLU A 27 -1.77 0.80 -11.39
CA GLU A 27 -2.26 0.47 -12.74
C GLU A 27 -1.73 1.45 -13.79
N ARG A 28 -1.79 2.75 -13.50
CA ARG A 28 -1.26 3.79 -14.39
C ARG A 28 0.25 3.69 -14.57
N GLU A 29 1.00 3.44 -13.49
CA GLU A 29 2.44 3.22 -13.53
C GLU A 29 2.78 1.99 -14.38
N MET A 30 2.13 0.85 -14.13
CA MET A 30 2.36 -0.40 -14.85
C MET A 30 2.07 -0.26 -16.35
N LYS A 31 0.96 0.40 -16.70
CA LYS A 31 0.59 0.70 -18.08
C LYS A 31 1.59 1.60 -18.79
N SER A 32 2.21 2.54 -18.08
CA SER A 32 3.17 3.47 -18.67
C SER A 32 4.43 2.78 -19.20
N TRP A 33 4.73 1.56 -18.74
CA TRP A 33 5.88 0.79 -19.19
C TRP A 33 5.66 0.03 -20.49
N ILE A 34 4.43 -0.09 -20.99
CA ILE A 34 4.17 -0.75 -22.28
C ILE A 34 4.93 -0.03 -23.40
N GLY A 35 5.67 -0.79 -24.21
CA GLY A 35 6.48 -0.27 -25.31
C GLY A 35 7.88 0.20 -24.91
N HIS A 36 8.19 0.31 -23.61
CA HIS A 36 9.54 0.59 -23.14
C HIS A 36 10.42 -0.67 -23.18
N HIS A 37 11.73 -0.47 -23.28
CA HIS A 37 12.68 -1.57 -23.20
C HIS A 37 12.95 -1.94 -21.73
N THR A 38 13.15 -3.24 -21.47
CA THR A 38 13.40 -3.79 -20.12
C THR A 38 14.57 -3.12 -19.41
N SER A 39 15.58 -2.66 -20.13
CA SER A 39 16.73 -1.97 -19.53
C SER A 39 16.35 -0.62 -18.89
N GLU A 40 15.32 0.05 -19.38
CA GLU A 40 14.77 1.27 -18.77
C GLU A 40 14.07 0.93 -17.45
N LEU A 41 13.32 -0.16 -17.45
CA LEU A 41 12.63 -0.66 -16.27
C LEU A 41 13.63 -1.05 -15.16
N ILE A 42 14.69 -1.78 -15.52
CA ILE A 42 15.79 -2.14 -14.58
C ILE A 42 16.50 -0.89 -14.06
N ARG A 43 16.66 0.14 -14.89
CA ARG A 43 17.26 1.42 -14.45
C ARG A 43 16.37 2.13 -13.44
N ALA A 44 15.05 2.04 -13.59
CA ALA A 44 14.09 2.71 -12.72
C ALA A 44 13.83 1.96 -11.41
N TYR A 45 13.64 0.64 -11.46
CA TYR A 45 13.27 -0.18 -10.30
C TYR A 45 14.43 -0.94 -9.66
N GLY A 46 15.58 -1.00 -10.32
CA GLY A 46 16.70 -1.85 -9.90
C GLY A 46 16.65 -3.23 -10.51
N LEU A 47 17.41 -4.17 -9.95
CA LEU A 47 17.42 -5.55 -10.43
C LEU A 47 16.10 -6.25 -10.09
N PRO A 48 15.55 -7.06 -11.01
CA PRO A 48 14.37 -7.85 -10.74
C PRO A 48 14.65 -8.95 -9.71
N THR A 49 13.61 -9.30 -8.95
CA THR A 49 13.64 -10.46 -8.05
C THR A 49 13.87 -11.74 -8.83
N GLU A 50 13.20 -11.87 -9.98
CA GLU A 50 13.30 -13.05 -10.84
C GLU A 50 13.16 -12.68 -12.32
N VAL A 51 13.85 -13.43 -13.17
CA VAL A 51 13.70 -13.37 -14.63
C VAL A 51 13.47 -14.78 -15.16
N ILE A 52 12.32 -14.99 -15.80
CA ILE A 52 11.99 -16.25 -16.47
C ILE A 52 12.21 -16.05 -17.98
N ASP A 53 13.18 -16.75 -18.53
CA ASP A 53 13.43 -16.74 -19.98
C ASP A 53 12.48 -17.70 -20.69
N LYS A 54 11.55 -17.15 -21.48
CA LYS A 54 10.69 -17.93 -22.37
C LYS A 54 11.37 -17.95 -23.73
N GLN A 55 12.22 -18.95 -23.92
CA GLN A 55 12.89 -19.22 -25.20
C GLN A 55 11.90 -19.02 -26.35
N ASP A 56 12.33 -18.25 -27.35
CA ASP A 56 11.53 -17.90 -28.53
C ASP A 56 10.26 -17.05 -28.34
N VAL A 57 10.00 -16.48 -27.16
CA VAL A 57 8.88 -15.55 -26.95
C VAL A 57 9.34 -14.24 -26.31
N GLY A 58 10.34 -14.29 -25.43
CA GLY A 58 10.87 -13.16 -24.68
C GLY A 58 11.05 -13.53 -23.21
N LYS A 59 10.93 -12.57 -22.30
CA LYS A 59 11.18 -12.79 -20.87
C LYS A 59 10.01 -12.33 -20.02
N ILE A 60 9.84 -12.98 -18.87
CA ILE A 60 9.03 -12.45 -17.76
C ILE A 60 10.00 -11.85 -16.75
N ILE A 61 9.77 -10.60 -16.37
CA ILE A 61 10.53 -9.86 -15.37
C ILE A 61 9.63 -9.67 -14.15
N ILE A 62 10.07 -10.12 -12.98
CA ILE A 62 9.27 -10.14 -11.75
C ILE A 62 9.96 -9.32 -10.67
N TYR A 63 9.19 -8.43 -10.04
CA TYR A 63 9.58 -7.70 -8.83
C TYR A 63 8.61 -8.06 -7.71
N VAL A 64 9.15 -8.45 -6.57
CA VAL A 64 8.40 -8.73 -5.35
C VAL A 64 8.84 -7.75 -4.28
N TYR A 65 7.89 -6.97 -3.78
CA TYR A 65 8.10 -6.02 -2.68
C TYR A 65 7.32 -6.51 -1.48
N GLU A 66 8.02 -6.71 -0.37
CA GLU A 66 7.44 -7.18 0.89
C GLU A 66 7.79 -6.21 2.00
N GLY A 67 6.88 -6.05 2.94
CA GLY A 67 7.17 -5.29 4.13
C GLY A 67 6.22 -5.61 5.27
N GLU A 68 6.61 -5.14 6.44
CA GLU A 68 5.82 -5.27 7.65
C GLU A 68 5.77 -3.95 8.41
N TYR A 69 4.65 -3.71 9.06
CA TYR A 69 4.45 -2.57 9.92
C TYR A 69 3.80 -3.00 11.22
N THR A 70 4.40 -2.66 12.35
CA THR A 70 3.86 -2.96 13.67
C THR A 70 3.33 -1.70 14.34
N THR A 71 2.03 -1.66 14.64
CA THR A 71 1.44 -0.56 15.40
C THR A 71 1.93 -0.59 16.84
N PRO A 72 2.21 0.56 17.47
CA PRO A 72 2.55 0.59 18.89
C PRO A 72 1.36 0.09 19.72
N GLY A 73 1.66 -0.73 20.75
CA GLY A 73 0.71 -1.07 21.80
C GLY A 73 0.72 -0.04 22.91
N TYR A 74 -0.31 -0.04 23.76
CA TYR A 74 -0.36 0.81 24.95
C TYR A 74 -1.05 0.12 26.12
N ALA A 75 -0.69 0.52 27.34
CA ALA A 75 -1.33 0.07 28.57
C ALA A 75 -1.77 1.29 29.38
N THR A 76 -2.98 1.24 29.91
CA THR A 76 -3.51 2.26 30.82
C THR A 76 -3.90 1.59 32.12
N SER A 77 -3.26 2.00 33.22
CA SER A 77 -3.55 1.49 34.56
C SER A 77 -4.31 2.53 35.37
N THR A 78 -5.41 2.10 35.98
CA THR A 78 -6.18 2.89 36.93
C THR A 78 -6.04 2.25 38.31
N THR A 79 -5.55 3.01 39.28
CA THR A 79 -5.45 2.59 40.68
C THR A 79 -6.49 3.31 41.51
N GLU A 80 -7.38 2.54 42.12
CA GLU A 80 -8.38 3.03 43.06
C GLU A 80 -7.95 2.66 44.48
N THR A 81 -8.06 3.62 45.39
CA THR A 81 -7.83 3.39 46.83
C THR A 81 -9.17 3.55 47.54
N SER A 82 -9.59 2.53 48.28
CA SER A 82 -10.83 2.54 49.07
C SER A 82 -10.56 2.10 50.52
N GLY A 83 -11.47 2.41 51.45
CA GLY A 83 -11.33 2.07 52.87
C GLY A 83 -10.83 3.22 53.77
N PHE A 84 -10.67 2.93 55.07
CA PHE A 84 -10.29 3.93 56.07
C PHE A 84 -8.78 4.24 56.01
N VAL A 85 -8.39 5.46 56.39
CA VAL A 85 -7.00 5.96 56.38
C VAL A 85 -6.00 5.01 57.06
N LYS A 86 -6.45 4.23 58.06
CA LYS A 86 -5.60 3.30 58.81
C LYS A 86 -5.40 1.93 58.14
N ASN A 87 -6.23 1.55 57.16
CA ASN A 87 -6.16 0.29 56.39
C ASN A 87 -6.80 0.48 54.99
N PRO A 88 -6.16 1.22 54.07
CA PRO A 88 -6.69 1.37 52.73
C PRO A 88 -6.46 0.11 51.89
N THR A 89 -7.47 -0.29 51.13
CA THR A 89 -7.36 -1.27 50.05
C THR A 89 -7.01 -0.53 48.77
N ARG A 90 -6.03 -1.04 48.02
CA ARG A 90 -5.68 -0.55 46.69
C ARG A 90 -5.99 -1.59 45.64
N THR A 91 -6.83 -1.24 44.68
CA THR A 91 -7.13 -2.06 43.51
C THR A 91 -6.54 -1.38 42.29
N THR A 92 -5.74 -2.10 41.51
CA THR A 92 -5.21 -1.59 40.24
C THR A 92 -5.77 -2.43 39.10
N SER A 93 -6.39 -1.76 38.14
CA SER A 93 -6.92 -2.36 36.91
C SER A 93 -6.11 -1.85 35.73
N THR A 94 -5.63 -2.75 34.88
CA THR A 94 -4.85 -2.39 33.69
C THR A 94 -5.62 -2.78 32.44
N TYR A 95 -5.89 -1.81 31.58
CA TYR A 95 -6.34 -2.02 30.22
C TYR A 95 -5.13 -2.06 29.29
N TYR A 96 -5.05 -3.08 28.44
CA TYR A 96 -3.91 -3.30 27.55
C TYR A 96 -4.37 -3.49 26.12
N VAL A 97 -3.75 -2.75 25.20
CA VAL A 97 -3.88 -2.92 23.75
C VAL A 97 -2.54 -3.39 23.21
N PRO A 98 -2.43 -4.63 22.72
CA PRO A 98 -1.18 -5.14 22.20
C PRO A 98 -0.81 -4.47 20.87
N PRO A 99 0.49 -4.41 20.54
CA PRO A 99 0.96 -4.12 19.20
C PRO A 99 0.31 -5.08 18.17
N ARG A 100 0.10 -4.60 16.94
CA ARG A 100 -0.39 -5.41 15.82
C ARG A 100 0.56 -5.28 14.66
N THR A 101 1.02 -6.41 14.14
CA THR A 101 1.87 -6.47 12.96
C THR A 101 1.03 -6.74 11.73
N TYR A 102 1.25 -5.94 10.70
CA TYR A 102 0.64 -6.04 9.39
C TYR A 102 1.72 -6.40 8.39
N HIS A 103 1.43 -7.36 7.52
CA HIS A 103 2.29 -7.74 6.41
C HIS A 103 1.64 -7.27 5.11
N TYR A 104 2.44 -6.81 4.16
CA TYR A 104 1.98 -6.47 2.83
C TYR A 104 2.95 -6.99 1.77
N GLN A 105 2.41 -7.32 0.62
CA GLN A 105 3.16 -7.78 -0.54
C GLN A 105 2.62 -7.11 -1.81
N LEU A 106 3.52 -6.65 -2.67
CA LEU A 106 3.22 -6.12 -3.99
C LEU A 106 4.08 -6.88 -5.01
N ILE A 107 3.42 -7.52 -5.96
CA ILE A 107 4.04 -8.24 -7.07
C ILE A 107 3.83 -7.43 -8.34
N LYS A 108 4.91 -7.11 -9.06
CA LYS A 108 4.87 -6.49 -10.39
C LYS A 108 5.52 -7.45 -11.40
N VAL A 109 4.79 -7.78 -12.45
CA VAL A 109 5.23 -8.69 -13.52
C VAL A 109 5.18 -7.97 -14.85
N PHE A 110 6.26 -8.05 -15.63
CA PHE A 110 6.35 -7.51 -16.97
C PHE A 110 6.67 -8.62 -17.97
N PHE A 111 5.89 -8.68 -19.04
CA PHE A 111 6.10 -9.59 -20.16
C PHE A 111 6.78 -8.83 -21.28
N THR A 112 7.80 -9.44 -21.88
CA THR A 112 8.61 -8.83 -22.92
C THR A 112 8.60 -9.69 -24.17
N ASN A 113 8.83 -9.08 -25.33
CA ASN A 113 9.14 -9.79 -26.56
C ASN A 113 10.64 -10.14 -26.65
N LYS A 114 11.06 -10.77 -27.75
CA LYS A 114 12.48 -11.12 -28.00
C LYS A 114 13.43 -9.92 -28.00
N ASP A 115 12.94 -8.76 -28.40
CA ASP A 115 13.71 -7.52 -28.46
C ASP A 115 13.80 -6.82 -27.10
N GLY A 116 13.22 -7.41 -26.04
CA GLY A 116 13.22 -6.86 -24.69
C GLY A 116 12.20 -5.73 -24.48
N ILE A 117 11.28 -5.53 -25.42
CA ILE A 117 10.19 -4.55 -25.30
C ILE A 117 9.05 -5.11 -24.48
N ILE A 118 8.57 -4.33 -23.52
CA ILE A 118 7.46 -4.70 -22.65
C ILE A 118 6.16 -4.68 -23.45
N THR A 119 5.47 -5.81 -23.50
CA THR A 119 4.24 -6.02 -24.27
C THR A 119 3.01 -6.15 -23.40
N ASN A 120 3.19 -6.59 -22.15
CA ASN A 120 2.11 -6.74 -21.20
C ASN A 120 2.63 -6.63 -19.76
N TYR A 121 1.73 -6.45 -18.80
CA TYR A 121 2.03 -6.46 -17.38
C TYR A 121 0.94 -7.18 -16.58
N TYR A 122 1.30 -7.53 -15.36
CA TYR A 122 0.37 -7.97 -14.32
C TYR A 122 0.88 -7.42 -12.99
N TRP A 123 -0.02 -7.05 -12.09
CA TRP A 123 0.36 -6.70 -10.74
C TRP A 123 -0.71 -7.17 -9.75
N GLU A 124 -0.26 -7.43 -8.53
CA GLU A 124 -1.10 -7.79 -7.40
C GLU A 124 -0.55 -7.07 -6.17
N GLY A 125 -1.41 -6.36 -5.44
CA GLY A 125 -1.02 -5.56 -4.27
C GLY A 125 -1.90 -5.85 -3.05
N PRO A 126 -1.54 -5.25 -1.90
CA PRO A 126 -2.29 -5.39 -0.66
C PRO A 126 -3.66 -4.69 -0.69
#